data_AF-A0A497QUG9-F1
#
_entry.id   AF-A0A497QUG9-F1
#
_cell.length_a   1.000
_cell.length_b   1.000
_cell.length_c   1.000
_cell.angle_alpha   90.00
_cell.angle_beta   90.00
_cell.angle_gamma   90.00
#
_symmetry.space_group_name_H-M   'P 1'
#
loop_
_entity.id
_entity.type
_entity.pdbx_description
1 polymer ?
#
loop_
_entity_poly.entity_id
_entity_poly.type
_entity_poly.pdbx_seq_one_letter_code
_entity_poly.pdbx_strand_id
1 'polypeptide(L)'
;MLLSIDPLNKDHAQSFDQLFGSAGKAMIGMTPLEARGDRPLQMTLEDQLRALVFFHLQEHTSAQHLLQVLQEDDFARSKIAPEKGIRKSSFSEATNSRGLEQFMYVFKNLQAQAEKFYQAITPILEIL
;
A
#
# COMPACT_ATOMS: atom_id res chain seq x y z
N MET A 1 -23.03 -4.48 -13.20
CA MET A 1 -23.19 -3.29 -12.35
C MET A 1 -21.81 -2.98 -11.82
N LEU A 2 -21.10 -2.08 -12.52
CA LEU A 2 -19.71 -1.72 -12.22
C LEU A 2 -19.73 -0.87 -10.95
N LEU A 3 -18.92 -1.25 -9.95
CA LEU A 3 -18.64 -0.37 -8.81
C LEU A 3 -17.82 0.81 -9.35
N SER A 4 -18.51 1.82 -9.89
CA SER A 4 -17.91 3.13 -10.08
C SER A 4 -17.74 3.71 -8.68
N ILE A 5 -16.53 3.62 -8.16
CA ILE A 5 -16.19 4.10 -6.82
C ILE A 5 -16.17 5.62 -6.91
N ASP A 6 -17.14 6.24 -6.25
CA ASP A 6 -17.29 7.69 -6.22
C ASP A 6 -16.18 8.26 -5.30
N PRO A 7 -15.25 9.07 -5.82
CA PRO A 7 -14.02 9.45 -5.11
C PRO A 7 -14.19 10.30 -3.85
N LEU A 8 -15.43 10.73 -3.53
CA LEU A 8 -15.72 11.68 -2.46
C LEU A 8 -16.18 11.08 -1.13
N ASN A 9 -16.31 9.76 -0.98
CA ASN A 9 -16.87 9.22 0.27
C ASN A 9 -15.80 8.99 1.36
N LYS A 10 -15.94 9.69 2.51
CA LYS A 10 -15.14 9.49 3.74
C LYS A 10 -15.14 8.03 4.22
N ASP A 11 -16.21 7.29 3.92
CA ASP A 11 -16.31 5.86 4.26
C ASP A 11 -15.22 5.02 3.56
N HIS A 12 -14.77 5.43 2.37
CA HIS A 12 -13.70 4.74 1.64
C HIS A 12 -12.31 5.00 2.24
N ALA A 13 -12.06 6.20 2.77
CA ALA A 13 -10.82 6.48 3.49
C ALA A 13 -10.68 5.61 4.72
N GLN A 14 -11.76 5.53 5.51
CA GLN A 14 -11.79 4.69 6.69
C GLN A 14 -11.66 3.21 6.33
N SER A 15 -12.29 2.76 5.25
CA SER A 15 -12.20 1.38 4.75
C SER A 15 -10.79 1.03 4.25
N PHE A 16 -10.12 1.96 3.54
CA PHE A 16 -8.74 1.77 3.09
C PHE A 16 -7.78 1.72 4.28
N ASP A 17 -7.88 2.65 5.22
CA ASP A 17 -7.01 2.69 6.41
C ASP A 17 -7.23 1.44 7.29
N GLN A 18 -8.47 0.95 7.41
CA GLN A 18 -8.79 -0.30 8.08
C GLN A 18 -8.13 -1.50 7.40
N LEU A 19 -8.26 -1.62 6.08
CA LEU A 19 -7.64 -2.69 5.30
C LEU A 19 -6.11 -2.63 5.40
N PHE A 20 -5.53 -1.44 5.25
CA PHE A 20 -4.10 -1.21 5.24
C PHE A 20 -3.48 -1.31 6.63
N GLY A 21 -4.26 -1.19 7.71
CA GLY A 21 -3.77 -1.14 9.09
C GLY A 21 -2.87 -2.30 9.48
N SER A 22 -3.17 -3.54 9.04
CA SER A 22 -2.32 -4.71 9.29
C SER A 22 -0.98 -4.63 8.56
N ALA A 23 -0.99 -4.13 7.32
CA ALA A 23 0.24 -3.87 6.56
C ALA A 23 1.06 -2.73 7.20
N GLY A 24 0.39 -1.66 7.65
CA GLY A 24 0.99 -0.57 8.43
C GLY A 24 1.74 -1.06 9.65
N LYS A 25 1.09 -1.92 10.46
CA LYS A 25 1.72 -2.56 11.62
C LYS A 25 2.89 -3.47 11.22
N ALA A 26 2.77 -4.19 10.10
CA ALA A 26 3.84 -5.06 9.61
C ALA A 26 5.12 -4.32 9.19
N MET A 27 5.00 -3.03 8.87
CA MET A 27 6.12 -2.16 8.50
C MET A 27 6.87 -1.57 9.71
N ILE A 28 6.34 -1.71 10.94
CA ILE A 28 7.02 -1.18 12.14
C ILE A 28 8.38 -1.85 12.31
N GLY A 29 9.44 -1.04 12.41
CA GLY A 29 10.83 -1.53 12.57
C GLY A 29 11.49 -1.95 11.26
N MET A 30 10.83 -1.80 10.13
CA MET A 30 11.40 -2.03 8.81
C MET A 30 12.46 -0.99 8.46
N THR A 31 13.55 -1.40 7.81
CA THR A 31 14.55 -0.47 7.28
C THR A 31 13.96 0.37 6.15
N PRO A 32 14.23 1.70 6.11
CA PRO A 32 13.82 2.53 4.99
C PRO A 32 14.41 2.07 3.66
N LEU A 33 13.79 2.48 2.56
CA LEU A 33 14.41 2.35 1.24
C LEU A 33 15.68 3.20 1.18
N GLU A 34 16.69 2.71 0.47
CA GLU A 34 17.92 3.45 0.19
C GLU A 34 17.95 3.93 -1.27
N ALA A 35 18.42 5.16 -1.48
CA ALA A 35 18.69 5.66 -2.82
C ALA A 35 19.92 4.95 -3.39
N ARG A 36 19.78 4.33 -4.57
CA ARG A 36 20.90 3.63 -5.25
C ARG A 36 21.67 4.51 -6.26
N GLY A 37 21.39 5.81 -6.29
CA GLY A 37 22.07 6.78 -7.15
C GLY A 37 21.89 8.21 -6.62
N ASP A 38 22.37 9.20 -7.37
CA ASP A 38 22.47 10.60 -6.90
C ASP A 38 21.13 11.33 -6.72
N ARG A 39 20.02 10.70 -7.10
CA ARG A 39 18.69 11.28 -6.99
C ARG A 39 18.02 10.83 -5.69
N PRO A 40 17.41 11.77 -4.93
CA PRO A 40 16.67 11.42 -3.73
C PRO A 40 15.47 10.52 -4.06
N LEU A 41 15.06 9.71 -3.08
CA LEU A 41 13.83 8.94 -3.18
C LEU A 41 12.62 9.87 -3.32
N GLN A 42 11.77 9.59 -4.30
CA GLN A 42 10.50 10.33 -4.49
C GLN A 42 9.34 9.70 -3.72
N MET A 43 9.51 8.48 -3.21
CA MET A 43 8.52 7.81 -2.38
C MET A 43 9.17 6.81 -1.42
N THR A 44 8.48 6.56 -0.32
CA THR A 44 8.79 5.50 0.64
C THR A 44 8.23 4.15 0.16
N LEU A 45 8.59 3.06 0.83
CA LEU A 45 7.93 1.78 0.57
C LEU A 45 6.45 1.83 0.96
N GLU A 46 6.10 2.56 2.01
CA GLU A 46 4.71 2.69 2.46
C GLU A 46 3.86 3.34 1.37
N ASP A 47 4.33 4.42 0.76
CA ASP A 47 3.68 5.05 -0.40
C ASP A 47 3.55 4.06 -1.56
N GLN A 48 4.61 3.31 -1.87
CA GLN A 48 4.61 2.31 -2.93
C GLN A 48 3.58 1.20 -2.67
N LEU A 49 3.52 0.67 -1.44
CA LEU A 49 2.60 -0.40 -1.06
C LEU A 49 1.16 0.11 -1.05
N ARG A 50 0.90 1.33 -0.56
CA ARG A 50 -0.42 1.97 -0.67
C ARG A 50 -0.86 2.09 -2.13
N ALA A 51 0.01 2.56 -3.01
CA ALA A 51 -0.28 2.69 -4.43
C ALA A 51 -0.60 1.34 -5.09
N LEU A 52 0.12 0.26 -4.73
CA LEU A 52 -0.15 -1.09 -5.24
C LEU A 52 -1.46 -1.68 -4.69
N VAL A 53 -1.76 -1.50 -3.40
CA VAL A 53 -3.04 -1.93 -2.82
C VAL A 53 -4.19 -1.18 -3.49
N PHE A 54 -4.07 0.14 -3.61
CA PHE A 54 -5.07 0.98 -4.28
C PHE A 54 -5.26 0.59 -5.74
N PHE A 55 -4.17 0.29 -6.46
CA PHE A 55 -4.20 -0.22 -7.83
C PHE A 55 -5.13 -1.41 -8.00
N HIS A 56 -5.03 -2.39 -7.10
CA HIS A 56 -5.85 -3.59 -7.15
C HIS A 56 -7.29 -3.36 -6.69
N LEU A 57 -7.51 -2.51 -5.67
CA LEU A 57 -8.85 -2.21 -5.17
C LEU A 57 -9.73 -1.46 -6.17
N GLN A 58 -9.13 -0.55 -6.95
CA GLN A 58 -9.83 0.24 -7.97
C GLN A 58 -9.82 -0.42 -9.35
N GLU A 59 -9.37 -1.68 -9.44
CA GLU A 59 -9.27 -2.44 -10.69
C GLU A 59 -8.52 -1.68 -11.81
N HIS A 60 -7.50 -0.91 -11.43
CA HIS A 60 -6.70 -0.20 -12.42
C HIS A 60 -5.99 -1.20 -13.34
N THR A 61 -5.99 -0.91 -14.64
CA THR A 61 -5.46 -1.82 -15.67
C THR A 61 -4.04 -1.48 -16.11
N SER A 62 -3.55 -0.28 -15.77
CA SER A 62 -2.20 0.15 -16.13
C SER A 62 -1.60 1.11 -15.11
N ALA A 63 -0.28 1.05 -14.95
CA ALA A 63 0.45 2.00 -14.10
C ALA A 63 0.27 3.45 -14.56
N GLN A 64 0.06 3.68 -15.86
CA GLN A 64 -0.21 5.02 -16.38
C GLN A 64 -1.56 5.56 -15.90
N HIS A 65 -2.59 4.73 -15.93
CA HIS A 65 -3.91 5.09 -15.39
C HIS A 65 -3.83 5.39 -13.89
N LEU A 66 -3.14 4.54 -13.11
CA LEU A 66 -2.90 4.82 -11.69
C LEU A 66 -2.22 6.17 -11.45
N LEU A 67 -1.15 6.48 -12.21
CA LEU A 67 -0.41 7.73 -12.03
C LEU A 67 -1.26 8.97 -12.33
N GLN A 68 -2.19 8.87 -13.29
CA GLN A 68 -3.14 9.93 -13.56
C GLN A 68 -4.10 10.12 -12.38
N VAL A 69 -4.66 9.03 -11.86
CA VAL A 69 -5.57 9.07 -10.70
C VAL A 69 -4.88 9.62 -9.46
N LEU A 70 -3.63 9.22 -9.17
CA LEU A 70 -2.83 9.78 -8.06
C LEU A 70 -2.61 11.30 -8.15
N GLN A 71 -2.77 11.90 -9.34
CA GLN A 71 -2.64 13.34 -9.56
C GLN A 71 -3.99 14.08 -9.52
N GLU A 72 -4.99 13.50 -10.19
CA GLU A 72 -6.27 14.15 -10.48
C GLU A 72 -7.31 13.92 -9.38
N ASP A 73 -7.26 12.76 -8.71
CA ASP A 73 -8.22 12.41 -7.67
C ASP A 73 -7.81 12.95 -6.30
N ASP A 74 -8.73 13.63 -5.61
CA ASP A 74 -8.46 14.29 -4.34
C ASP A 74 -8.16 13.27 -3.22
N PHE A 75 -8.84 12.13 -3.21
CA PHE A 75 -8.58 11.06 -2.26
C PHE A 75 -7.22 10.43 -2.51
N ALA A 76 -6.96 9.98 -3.74
CA ALA A 76 -5.72 9.33 -4.10
C ALA A 76 -4.51 10.25 -3.88
N ARG A 77 -4.63 11.54 -4.22
CA ARG A 77 -3.58 12.54 -3.99
C ARG A 77 -3.30 12.78 -2.51
N SER A 78 -4.32 12.74 -1.66
CA SER A 78 -4.18 13.04 -0.23
C SER A 78 -3.85 11.84 0.65
N LYS A 79 -4.19 10.62 0.21
CA LYS A 79 -4.09 9.39 1.02
C LYS A 79 -3.15 8.33 0.47
N ILE A 80 -2.89 8.33 -0.85
CA ILE A 80 -2.17 7.25 -1.53
C ILE A 80 -0.87 7.76 -2.14
N ALA A 81 -0.90 8.92 -2.80
CA ALA A 81 0.27 9.50 -3.45
C ALA A 81 1.30 10.00 -2.43
N PRO A 82 2.61 9.96 -2.78
CA PRO A 82 3.63 10.65 -2.00
C PRO A 82 3.31 12.15 -1.90
N GLU A 83 3.72 12.80 -0.82
CA GLU A 83 3.42 14.23 -0.55
C GLU A 83 3.79 15.16 -1.72
N LYS A 84 4.90 14.89 -2.42
CA LYS A 84 5.38 15.67 -3.57
C LYS A 84 4.87 15.16 -4.91
N GLY A 85 3.93 14.22 -4.90
CA GLY A 85 3.51 13.44 -6.06
C GLY A 85 4.62 12.51 -6.57
N ILE A 86 4.34 11.82 -7.67
CA ILE A 86 5.29 10.90 -8.28
C ILE A 86 5.25 10.92 -9.81
N ARG A 87 6.43 10.85 -10.42
CA ARG A 87 6.60 10.74 -11.88
C ARG A 87 6.66 9.28 -12.31
N LYS A 88 6.24 9.00 -13.55
CA LYS A 88 6.23 7.66 -14.15
C LYS A 88 7.56 6.91 -14.04
N SER A 89 8.67 7.57 -14.38
CA SER A 89 10.00 6.95 -14.32
C SER A 89 10.40 6.56 -12.90
N SER A 90 10.12 7.40 -11.92
CA SER A 90 10.41 7.12 -10.50
C SER A 90 9.50 6.03 -9.92
N PHE A 91 8.23 6.00 -10.33
CA PHE A 91 7.32 4.91 -9.99
C PHE A 91 7.83 3.57 -10.53
N SER A 92 8.13 3.49 -11.83
CA SER A 92 8.66 2.27 -12.46
C SER A 92 9.99 1.82 -11.85
N GLU A 93 10.89 2.74 -11.53
CA GLU A 93 12.17 2.40 -10.90
C GLU A 93 11.96 1.78 -9.51
N ALA A 94 11.14 2.40 -8.67
CA ALA A 94 10.84 1.88 -7.35
C ALA A 94 10.14 0.51 -7.38
N THR A 95 9.21 0.31 -8.32
CA THR A 95 8.53 -0.99 -8.48
C THR A 95 9.45 -2.09 -8.98
N ASN A 96 10.35 -1.81 -9.91
CA ASN A 96 11.11 -2.86 -10.60
C ASN A 96 12.48 -3.16 -10.00
N SER A 97 13.06 -2.23 -9.23
CA SER A 97 14.47 -2.32 -8.84
C SER A 97 14.75 -2.14 -7.34
N ARG A 98 13.73 -1.81 -6.55
CA ARG A 98 13.86 -1.46 -5.12
C ARG A 98 12.80 -2.17 -4.28
N GLY A 99 13.04 -2.25 -2.98
CA GLY A 99 12.04 -2.69 -2.02
C GLY A 99 11.89 -4.19 -1.82
N LEU A 100 12.61 -5.07 -2.54
CA LEU A 100 12.46 -6.52 -2.37
C LEU A 100 12.68 -6.99 -0.93
N GLU A 101 13.75 -6.51 -0.29
CA GLU A 101 14.05 -6.85 1.10
C GLU A 101 12.95 -6.36 2.04
N GLN A 102 12.49 -5.14 1.82
CA GLN A 102 11.43 -4.55 2.62
C GLN A 102 10.08 -5.26 2.41
N PHE A 103 9.73 -5.63 1.18
CA PHE A 103 8.54 -6.46 0.90
C PHE A 103 8.63 -7.81 1.60
N MET A 104 9.81 -8.43 1.60
CA MET A 104 10.03 -9.69 2.31
C MET A 104 9.87 -9.52 3.84
N TYR A 105 10.34 -8.41 4.39
CA TYR A 105 10.15 -8.07 5.80
C TYR A 105 8.66 -7.91 6.14
N VAL A 106 7.93 -7.12 5.35
CA VAL A 106 6.48 -6.90 5.53
C VAL A 106 5.71 -8.21 5.42
N PHE A 107 6.02 -9.04 4.42
CA PHE A 107 5.38 -10.33 4.23
C PHE A 107 5.56 -11.24 5.45
N LYS A 108 6.78 -11.39 5.97
CA LYS A 108 7.07 -12.20 7.16
C LYS A 108 6.32 -11.69 8.39
N ASN A 109 6.27 -10.37 8.57
CA ASN A 109 5.55 -9.77 9.70
C ASN A 109 4.04 -9.91 9.56
N LEU A 110 3.48 -9.85 8.34
CA LEU A 110 2.07 -10.14 8.09
C LEU A 110 1.74 -11.60 8.38
N GLN A 111 2.58 -12.53 7.95
CA GLN A 111 2.43 -13.96 8.26
C GLN A 111 2.41 -14.18 9.78
N ALA A 112 3.37 -13.62 10.51
CA ALA A 112 3.42 -13.76 11.96
C ALA A 112 2.21 -13.13 12.67
N GLN A 113 1.69 -12.01 12.16
CA GLN A 113 0.45 -11.41 12.66
C GLN A 113 -0.76 -12.32 12.42
N ALA A 114 -0.86 -12.92 11.22
CA ALA A 114 -1.94 -13.84 10.90
C ALA A 114 -1.89 -15.12 11.76
N GLU A 115 -0.69 -15.66 11.99
CA GLU A 115 -0.50 -16.83 12.86
C GLU A 115 -0.92 -16.53 14.31
N LYS A 116 -0.49 -15.39 14.86
CA LYS A 116 -0.90 -14.95 16.20
C LYS A 116 -2.41 -14.74 16.30
N PHE A 117 -3.01 -14.13 15.28
CA PHE A 117 -4.46 -13.95 15.22
C PHE A 117 -5.18 -15.30 15.21
N TYR A 118 -4.73 -16.23 14.36
CA TYR A 118 -5.29 -17.58 14.28
C TYR A 118 -5.21 -18.31 15.63
N GLN A 119 -4.02 -18.34 16.27
CA GLN A 119 -3.82 -18.96 17.57
C GLN A 119 -4.71 -18.36 18.67
N ALA A 120 -5.00 -17.04 18.60
CA ALA A 120 -5.88 -16.39 19.56
C ALA A 120 -7.36 -16.78 19.38
N ILE A 121 -7.79 -17.12 18.16
CA ILE A 121 -9.18 -17.50 17.88
C ILE A 121 -9.43 -19.01 17.90
N THR A 122 -8.40 -19.86 17.75
CA THR A 122 -8.53 -21.32 17.78
C THR A 122 -9.27 -21.83 19.04
N PRO A 123 -8.97 -21.37 20.26
CA PRO A 123 -9.68 -21.84 21.46
C PRO A 123 -11.17 -21.45 21.48
N ILE A 124 -11.58 -20.43 20.72
CA ILE A 124 -12.98 -19.97 20.65
C ILE A 124 -13.78 -20.83 19.67
N LEU A 125 -13.13 -21.32 18.60
CA LEU A 125 -13.77 -22.15 17.57
C LEU A 125 -13.96 -23.61 18.02
N GLU A 126 -13.14 -24.11 18.95
CA GLU A 126 -13.27 -25.48 19.50
C GLU A 126 -14.40 -25.61 20.55
N ILE A 127 -15.05 -24.51 20.94
CA ILE A 127 -16.13 -24.47 21.94
C ILE A 127 -17.53 -24.31 21.27
N LEU A 128 -17.57 -24.19 19.93
CA LEU A 128 -18.79 -24.13 19.12
C LEU A 128 -19.01 -25.45 18.36
#